data_AF-A0A522DPQ2-F1
#
_entry.id   AF-A0A522DPQ2-F1
#
_cell.length_a   1.000
_cell.length_b   1.000
_cell.length_c   1.000
_cell.angle_alpha   90.00
_cell.angle_beta   90.00
_cell.angle_gamma   90.00
#
_symmetry.space_group_name_H-M   'P 1'
#
loop_
_entity.id
_entity.type
_entity.pdbx_description
1 polymer ?
#
loop_
_entity_poly.entity_id
_entity_poly.type
_entity_poly.pdbx_seq_one_letter_code
_entity_poly.pdbx_strand_id
1 'polypeptide(L)'
;MCCIDVAALVAAALMRKNSATLVLPFAVDVVKLDLNPRDSVLTNAQKLAAIGGGGTNCSAPLRQLNRDKVKADLVVFVSDNESWLDAKRHGATAMMQEWAVFKQRNPNAKLVCIDIQPYGTTQVAEQSDILNIGGFSDAVFSLIAAFAAGELHPDHWVGVIEEMTL
;
A
#
# COMPACT_ATOMS: atom_id res chain seq x y z
N MET A 1 13.37 -9.22 11.57
CA MET A 1 12.83 -8.51 10.40
C MET A 1 11.89 -7.45 10.94
N CYS A 2 12.19 -6.18 10.71
CA CYS A 2 11.32 -5.08 11.12
C CYS A 2 10.27 -4.81 10.03
N CYS A 3 9.20 -4.09 10.37
CA CYS A 3 8.13 -3.70 9.45
C CYS A 3 8.68 -3.10 8.15
N ILE A 4 9.72 -2.26 8.25
CA ILE A 4 10.33 -1.63 7.08
C ILE A 4 11.01 -2.64 6.12
N ASP A 5 11.50 -3.78 6.59
CA ASP A 5 12.06 -4.83 5.71
C ASP A 5 10.97 -5.43 4.82
N VAL A 6 9.78 -5.67 5.39
CA VAL A 6 8.62 -6.19 4.67
C VAL A 6 8.11 -5.16 3.67
N ALA A 7 7.94 -3.91 4.10
CA ALA A 7 7.52 -2.82 3.22
C ALA A 7 8.50 -2.60 2.06
N ALA A 8 9.80 -2.67 2.35
CA ALA A 8 10.86 -2.57 1.36
C ALA A 8 10.80 -3.71 0.33
N LEU A 9 10.57 -4.94 0.79
CA LEU A 9 10.45 -6.10 -0.08
C LEU A 9 9.22 -6.00 -1.00
N VAL A 10 8.07 -5.62 -0.45
CA VAL A 10 6.83 -5.43 -1.23
C VAL A 10 7.01 -4.36 -2.29
N ALA A 11 7.51 -3.18 -1.91
CA ALA A 11 7.73 -2.08 -2.84
C ALA A 11 8.72 -2.45 -3.95
N ALA A 12 9.84 -3.11 -3.60
CA ALA A 12 10.83 -3.56 -4.58
C ALA A 12 10.27 -4.65 -5.51
N ALA A 13 9.44 -5.57 -5.01
CA ALA A 13 8.79 -6.60 -5.82
C ALA A 13 7.79 -6.00 -6.81
N LEU A 14 6.94 -5.08 -6.35
CA LEU A 14 5.98 -4.36 -7.20
C LEU A 14 6.70 -3.58 -8.31
N MET A 15 7.75 -2.82 -7.96
CA MET A 15 8.55 -2.06 -8.93
C MET A 15 9.26 -2.96 -9.94
N ARG A 16 9.75 -4.13 -9.51
CA ARG A 16 10.41 -5.08 -10.42
C ARG A 16 9.45 -5.66 -11.44
N LYS A 17 8.20 -5.91 -11.06
CA LYS A 17 7.17 -6.47 -11.96
C LYS A 17 6.48 -5.39 -12.80
N ASN A 18 6.38 -4.17 -12.29
CA ASN A 18 5.66 -3.07 -12.91
C ASN A 18 6.61 -1.88 -13.13
N SER A 19 7.19 -1.79 -14.33
CA SER A 19 8.25 -0.80 -14.62
C SER A 19 7.84 0.67 -14.50
N ALA A 20 6.54 0.97 -14.49
CA ALA A 20 5.98 2.31 -14.30
C ALA A 20 5.73 2.66 -12.81
N THR A 21 6.02 1.75 -11.88
CA THR A 21 5.80 1.98 -10.44
C THR A 21 6.69 3.11 -9.94
N LEU A 22 6.06 4.11 -9.34
CA LEU A 22 6.69 5.13 -8.52
C LEU A 22 6.70 4.66 -7.06
N VAL A 23 7.89 4.53 -6.48
CA VAL A 23 8.05 4.20 -5.05
C VAL A 23 8.30 5.50 -4.28
N LEU A 24 7.47 5.79 -3.28
CA LEU A 24 7.60 6.95 -2.39
C LEU A 24 7.81 6.47 -0.96
N PRO A 25 9.06 6.24 -0.53
CA PRO A 25 9.35 5.95 0.87
C PRO A 25 8.99 7.17 1.73
N PHE A 26 8.46 6.96 2.93
CA PHE A 26 8.02 8.08 3.77
C PHE A 26 8.25 7.78 5.26
N ALA A 27 8.47 8.85 6.02
CA ALA A 27 8.44 8.86 7.48
C ALA A 27 7.59 10.05 7.95
N VAL A 28 8.22 11.18 8.32
CA VAL A 28 7.53 12.46 8.57
C VAL A 28 7.13 13.18 7.27
N ASP A 29 7.92 12.99 6.21
CA ASP A 29 7.70 13.43 4.83
C ASP A 29 8.25 12.35 3.88
N VAL A 30 8.08 12.53 2.57
CA VAL A 30 8.63 11.64 1.54
C VAL A 30 10.16 11.75 1.53
N VAL A 31 10.81 10.59 1.58
CA VAL A 31 12.27 10.48 1.53
C VAL A 31 12.70 10.28 0.08
N LYS A 32 13.56 11.18 -0.40
CA LYS A 32 14.15 11.03 -1.73
C LYS A 32 15.11 9.85 -1.73
N LEU A 33 14.81 8.84 -2.54
CA LEU A 33 15.65 7.67 -2.75
C LEU A 33 15.69 7.31 -4.23
N ASP A 34 16.89 7.19 -4.79
CA ASP A 34 17.06 6.75 -6.17
C ASP A 34 17.06 5.22 -6.24
N LEU A 35 16.02 4.68 -6.86
CA LEU A 35 15.85 3.24 -7.11
C LEU A 35 15.99 2.95 -8.60
N ASN A 36 16.56 1.80 -8.92
CA ASN A 36 16.67 1.32 -10.29
C ASN A 36 15.82 0.07 -10.46
N PRO A 37 14.74 0.09 -11.26
CA PRO A 37 13.90 -1.09 -11.50
C PRO A 37 14.66 -2.29 -12.07
N ARG A 38 15.83 -2.07 -12.68
CA ARG A 38 16.71 -3.14 -13.21
C ARG A 38 17.57 -3.81 -12.15
N ASP A 39 17.79 -3.18 -10.99
CA ASP A 39 18.46 -3.81 -9.86
C ASP A 39 17.62 -4.98 -9.33
N SER A 40 18.25 -5.92 -8.62
CA SER A 40 17.53 -7.03 -8.00
C SER A 40 16.52 -6.52 -6.96
N VAL A 41 15.47 -7.32 -6.70
CA VAL A 41 14.50 -7.02 -5.64
C VAL A 41 15.22 -6.79 -4.31
N LEU A 42 16.16 -7.67 -3.96
CA LEU A 42 16.90 -7.59 -2.72
C LEU A 42 17.76 -6.32 -2.64
N THR A 43 18.41 -5.92 -3.73
CA THR A 43 19.21 -4.68 -3.78
C THR A 43 18.36 -3.45 -3.49
N ASN A 44 17.19 -3.33 -4.13
CA ASN A 44 16.30 -2.20 -3.89
C ASN A 44 15.64 -2.26 -2.51
N ALA A 45 15.27 -3.45 -2.03
CA ALA A 45 14.74 -3.64 -0.69
C ALA A 45 15.76 -3.22 0.39
N GLN A 46 17.04 -3.57 0.22
CA GLN A 46 18.10 -3.12 1.13
C GLN A 46 18.25 -1.60 1.16
N LYS A 47 18.20 -0.93 0.00
CA LYS A 47 18.23 0.55 -0.07
C LYS A 47 17.04 1.18 0.66
N LEU A 48 15.85 0.61 0.51
CA LEU A 48 14.62 1.05 1.18
C LEU A 48 14.68 0.84 2.69
N ALA A 49 15.09 -0.35 3.14
CA ALA A 49 15.23 -0.67 4.55
C ALA A 49 16.27 0.21 5.27
N ALA A 50 17.32 0.61 4.55
CA ALA A 50 18.37 1.49 5.09
C ALA A 50 17.90 2.91 5.42
N ILE A 51 16.71 3.34 4.98
CA ILE A 51 16.11 4.63 5.38
C ILE A 51 15.87 4.66 6.89
N GLY A 52 15.55 3.52 7.49
CA GLY A 52 15.18 3.42 8.90
C GLY A 52 13.77 3.93 9.21
N GLY A 53 13.41 3.90 10.50
CA GLY A 53 12.14 4.40 11.01
C GLY A 53 12.28 5.75 11.70
N GLY A 54 11.17 6.31 12.21
CA GLY A 54 11.21 7.57 12.97
C GLY A 54 9.92 8.37 13.03
N GLY A 55 8.86 7.92 12.35
CA GLY A 55 7.54 8.51 12.35
C GLY A 55 6.75 8.05 11.13
N THR A 56 5.41 8.20 11.17
CA THR A 56 4.54 7.71 10.10
C THR A 56 3.49 8.77 9.76
N ASN A 57 3.73 9.51 8.69
CA ASN A 57 2.79 10.46 8.11
C ASN A 57 2.27 9.93 6.76
N CYS A 58 1.23 9.09 6.81
CA CYS A 58 0.63 8.49 5.62
C CYS A 58 0.02 9.52 4.64
N SER A 59 -0.17 10.78 5.06
CA SER A 59 -0.67 11.84 4.15
C SER A 59 0.42 12.41 3.24
N ALA A 60 1.70 12.34 3.64
CA ALA A 60 2.82 12.93 2.89
C ALA A 60 2.94 12.43 1.43
N PRO A 61 2.94 11.11 1.14
CA PRO A 61 3.03 10.63 -0.23
C PRO A 61 1.83 11.05 -1.10
N LEU A 62 0.60 11.01 -0.58
CA LEU A 62 -0.56 11.48 -1.34
C LEU A 62 -0.51 12.99 -1.60
N ARG A 63 -0.06 13.78 -0.63
CA ARG A 63 0.14 15.23 -0.82
C ARG A 63 1.17 15.51 -1.91
N GLN A 64 2.28 14.76 -1.94
CA GLN A 64 3.25 14.85 -3.01
C GLN A 64 2.65 14.47 -4.36
N LEU A 65 1.91 13.37 -4.45
CA LEU A 65 1.21 12.98 -5.68
C LEU A 65 0.22 14.05 -6.14
N ASN A 66 -0.49 14.71 -5.21
CA ASN A 66 -1.42 15.83 -5.47
C ASN A 66 -0.70 17.05 -6.01
N ARG A 67 0.37 17.49 -5.34
CA ARG A 67 1.20 18.62 -5.76
C ARG A 67 1.78 18.40 -7.16
N ASP A 68 2.32 17.21 -7.40
CA ASP A 68 3.05 16.88 -8.62
C ASP A 68 2.09 16.42 -9.75
N LYS A 69 0.78 16.39 -9.47
CA LYS A 69 -0.31 15.99 -10.39
C LYS A 69 -0.12 14.59 -11.00
N VAL A 70 0.55 13.70 -10.30
CA VAL A 70 0.79 12.31 -10.73
C VAL A 70 -0.55 11.56 -10.82
N LYS A 71 -0.72 10.75 -11.86
CA LYS A 71 -1.82 9.79 -11.98
C LYS A 71 -1.28 8.37 -11.76
N ALA A 72 -2.05 7.57 -11.04
CA ALA A 72 -1.76 6.16 -10.78
C ALA A 72 -3.08 5.40 -10.72
N ASP A 73 -3.16 4.26 -11.41
CA ASP A 73 -4.37 3.42 -11.42
C ASP A 73 -4.56 2.71 -10.07
N LEU A 74 -3.44 2.41 -9.40
CA LEU A 74 -3.38 1.75 -8.10
C LEU A 74 -2.36 2.47 -7.20
N VAL A 75 -2.79 2.83 -5.99
CA VAL A 75 -1.90 3.29 -4.92
C VAL A 75 -1.85 2.22 -3.84
N VAL A 76 -0.65 1.74 -3.50
CA VAL A 76 -0.44 0.72 -2.46
C VAL A 76 0.33 1.34 -1.31
N PHE A 77 -0.31 1.43 -0.15
CA PHE A 77 0.32 1.76 1.12
C PHE A 77 0.75 0.50 1.84
N VAL A 78 1.97 0.48 2.35
CA VAL A 78 2.50 -0.58 3.20
C VAL A 78 3.04 0.07 4.46
N SER A 79 2.39 -0.14 5.60
CA SER A 79 2.71 0.54 6.86
C SER A 79 2.19 -0.27 8.05
N ASP A 80 2.84 -0.15 9.20
CA ASP A 80 2.47 -0.79 10.46
C ASP A 80 1.54 0.07 11.33
N ASN A 81 0.87 1.07 10.73
CA ASN A 81 0.06 2.04 11.44
C ASN A 81 -1.34 2.17 10.83
N GLU A 82 -2.36 1.63 11.51
CA GLU A 82 -3.79 1.65 11.17
C GLU A 82 -4.45 3.03 11.08
N SER A 83 -3.70 4.13 11.02
CA SER A 83 -4.23 5.51 10.97
C SER A 83 -5.17 5.82 9.79
N TRP A 84 -5.43 4.89 8.88
CA TRP A 84 -6.52 4.94 7.89
C TRP A 84 -7.84 4.29 8.35
N LEU A 85 -7.82 3.35 9.30
CA LEU A 85 -9.00 2.64 9.83
C LEU A 85 -9.82 3.48 10.82
N ASP A 86 -9.19 4.42 11.53
CA ASP A 86 -9.85 5.28 12.53
C ASP A 86 -10.85 6.31 11.95
N ALA A 87 -10.95 6.39 10.62
CA ALA A 87 -11.92 7.23 9.93
C ALA A 87 -13.38 6.92 10.30
N LYS A 88 -13.67 5.70 10.80
CA LYS A 88 -15.02 5.31 11.27
C LYS A 88 -15.41 5.93 12.61
N ARG A 89 -14.48 6.46 13.43
CA ARG A 89 -14.79 6.99 14.77
C ARG A 89 -14.54 8.50 14.95
N HIS A 90 -13.62 9.13 14.21
CA HIS A 90 -13.21 10.53 14.46
C HIS A 90 -13.11 11.45 13.23
N GLY A 91 -13.75 11.09 12.11
CA GLY A 91 -13.70 11.89 10.87
C GLY A 91 -12.57 11.45 9.92
N ALA A 92 -12.58 11.96 8.68
CA ALA A 92 -11.61 11.56 7.66
C ALA A 92 -10.18 11.96 8.06
N THR A 93 -9.29 10.97 8.17
CA THR A 93 -7.88 11.20 8.49
C THR A 93 -7.21 12.04 7.40
N ALA A 94 -6.08 12.71 7.71
CA ALA A 94 -5.37 13.54 6.73
C ALA A 94 -5.03 12.77 5.44
N MET A 95 -4.75 11.47 5.56
CA MET A 95 -4.51 10.57 4.43
C MET A 95 -5.78 10.40 3.57
N MET A 96 -6.95 10.18 4.18
CA MET A 96 -8.22 10.06 3.46
C MET A 96 -8.67 11.37 2.81
N GLN A 97 -8.34 12.53 3.40
CA GLN A 97 -8.58 13.84 2.79
C GLN A 97 -7.74 14.02 1.51
N GLU A 98 -6.44 13.71 1.58
CA GLU A 98 -5.56 13.76 0.40
C GLU A 98 -5.96 12.71 -0.66
N TRP A 99 -6.45 11.54 -0.25
CA TRP A 99 -7.00 10.53 -1.16
C TRP A 99 -8.24 11.03 -1.89
N ALA A 100 -9.17 11.70 -1.19
CA ALA A 100 -10.34 12.28 -1.83
C ALA A 100 -9.96 13.32 -2.90
N VAL A 101 -8.95 14.16 -2.63
CA VAL A 101 -8.40 15.11 -3.61
C VAL A 101 -7.75 14.38 -4.79
N PHE A 102 -7.01 13.30 -4.54
CA PHE A 102 -6.42 12.45 -5.58
C PHE A 102 -7.50 11.84 -6.49
N LYS A 103 -8.59 11.32 -5.90
CA LYS A 103 -9.72 10.72 -6.62
C LYS A 103 -10.47 11.73 -7.48
N GLN A 104 -10.65 12.97 -7.04
CA GLN A 104 -11.34 13.99 -7.86
C GLN A 104 -10.70 14.20 -9.23
N ARG A 105 -9.37 14.10 -9.31
CA ARG A 105 -8.59 14.22 -10.57
C ARG A 105 -8.27 12.89 -11.22
N ASN A 106 -8.47 11.78 -10.52
CA ASN A 106 -8.19 10.43 -10.97
C ASN A 106 -9.30 9.46 -10.48
N PRO A 107 -10.52 9.55 -11.05
CA PRO A 107 -11.71 8.91 -10.50
C PRO A 107 -11.68 7.38 -10.51
N ASN A 108 -10.85 6.79 -11.38
CA ASN A 108 -10.70 5.34 -11.49
C ASN A 108 -9.61 4.77 -10.58
N ALA A 109 -8.88 5.63 -9.85
CA ALA A 109 -7.82 5.16 -8.98
C ALA A 109 -8.36 4.28 -7.86
N LYS A 110 -7.61 3.22 -7.55
CA LYS A 110 -7.87 2.29 -6.45
C LYS A 110 -6.79 2.44 -5.38
N LEU A 111 -7.16 2.18 -4.13
CA LEU A 111 -6.26 2.24 -2.98
C LEU A 111 -6.17 0.87 -2.30
N VAL A 112 -4.96 0.41 -2.04
CA VAL A 112 -4.71 -0.75 -1.17
C VAL A 112 -3.92 -0.27 0.04
N CYS A 113 -4.38 -0.62 1.24
CA CYS A 113 -3.67 -0.38 2.48
C CYS A 113 -3.28 -1.72 3.12
N ILE A 114 -1.99 -1.98 3.26
CA ILE A 114 -1.46 -3.19 3.90
C ILE A 114 -0.94 -2.80 5.28
N ASP A 115 -1.56 -3.36 6.31
CA ASP A 115 -1.01 -3.38 7.66
C ASP A 115 -0.07 -4.57 7.81
N ILE A 116 1.19 -4.28 8.09
CA ILE A 116 2.27 -5.29 8.22
C ILE A 116 2.50 -5.73 9.66
N GLN A 117 1.71 -5.26 10.63
CA GLN A 117 1.85 -5.73 12.02
C GLN A 117 1.64 -7.25 12.15
N PRO A 118 2.46 -7.94 12.96
CA PRO A 118 2.53 -9.41 12.99
C PRO A 118 1.41 -10.10 13.80
N TYR A 119 0.24 -9.49 13.96
CA TYR A 119 -0.82 -9.98 14.85
C TYR A 119 -2.10 -10.38 14.11
N GLY A 120 -2.06 -11.35 13.21
CA GLY A 120 -3.29 -12.03 12.76
C GLY A 120 -3.33 -12.46 11.30
N THR A 121 -4.37 -13.26 11.01
CA THR A 121 -4.79 -13.69 9.67
C THR A 121 -5.04 -12.51 8.76
N THR A 122 -4.96 -12.74 7.44
CA THR A 122 -5.27 -11.72 6.44
C THR A 122 -6.72 -11.26 6.56
N GLN A 123 -6.95 -10.12 7.20
CA GLN A 123 -8.28 -9.54 7.35
C GLN A 123 -8.50 -8.49 6.26
N VAL A 124 -9.68 -8.51 5.65
CA VAL A 124 -10.02 -7.57 4.60
C VAL A 124 -11.31 -6.82 4.90
N ALA A 125 -11.23 -5.50 4.80
CA ALA A 125 -12.39 -4.60 4.84
C ALA A 125 -12.39 -3.72 3.59
N GLU A 126 -13.53 -3.68 2.89
CA GLU A 126 -13.61 -3.04 1.57
C GLU A 126 -14.61 -1.88 1.48
N GLN A 127 -14.26 -0.96 0.59
CA GLN A 127 -15.18 -0.11 -0.17
C GLN A 127 -14.87 -0.35 -1.66
N SER A 128 -15.75 0.05 -2.58
CA SER A 128 -15.63 -0.26 -4.01
C SER A 128 -14.28 0.07 -4.67
N ASP A 129 -13.53 1.01 -4.09
CA ASP A 129 -12.23 1.48 -4.58
C ASP A 129 -11.12 1.50 -3.51
N ILE A 130 -11.37 0.90 -2.33
CA ILE A 130 -10.38 0.79 -1.25
C ILE A 130 -10.37 -0.64 -0.68
N LEU A 131 -9.20 -1.28 -0.73
CA LEU A 131 -8.92 -2.58 -0.15
C LEU A 131 -8.00 -2.42 1.06
N ASN A 132 -8.44 -2.84 2.25
CA ASN A 132 -7.57 -2.93 3.43
C ASN A 132 -7.16 -4.39 3.65
N ILE A 133 -5.89 -4.63 3.94
CA ILE A 133 -5.31 -5.96 4.16
C ILE A 133 -4.56 -5.89 5.49
N GLY A 134 -5.01 -6.66 6.49
CA GLY A 134 -4.29 -6.83 7.75
C GLY A 134 -3.32 -8.01 7.68
N GLY A 135 -2.11 -7.90 8.22
CA GLY A 135 -1.10 -8.96 8.16
C GLY A 135 -0.41 -9.10 6.80
N PHE A 136 0.64 -9.92 6.76
CA PHE A 136 1.44 -10.13 5.54
C PHE A 136 1.73 -11.60 5.27
N SER A 137 1.40 -12.05 4.05
CA SER A 137 1.75 -13.34 3.46
C SER A 137 1.83 -13.22 1.93
N ASP A 138 2.33 -14.25 1.24
CA ASP A 138 2.44 -14.23 -0.23
C ASP A 138 1.09 -14.03 -0.94
N ALA A 139 -0.01 -14.40 -0.28
CA ALA A 139 -1.38 -14.15 -0.72
C ALA A 139 -1.69 -12.69 -1.04
N VAL A 140 -1.02 -11.75 -0.36
CA VAL A 140 -1.26 -10.32 -0.52
C VAL A 140 -1.07 -9.87 -1.96
N PHE A 141 -0.10 -10.44 -2.69
CA PHE A 141 0.12 -10.11 -4.10
C PHE A 141 -1.04 -10.55 -4.99
N SER A 142 -1.61 -11.72 -4.74
CA SER A 142 -2.78 -12.23 -5.47
C SER A 142 -4.01 -11.35 -5.22
N LEU A 143 -4.24 -10.93 -3.98
CA LEU A 143 -5.32 -10.01 -3.62
C LEU A 143 -5.17 -8.66 -4.30
N ILE A 144 -3.96 -8.09 -4.30
CA ILE A 144 -3.67 -6.83 -5.01
C ILE A 144 -3.98 -6.97 -6.51
N ALA A 145 -3.56 -8.09 -7.13
CA ALA A 145 -3.77 -8.32 -8.55
C ALA A 145 -5.27 -8.43 -8.90
N ALA A 146 -6.03 -9.24 -8.16
CA ALA A 146 -7.46 -9.40 -8.36
C ALA A 146 -8.21 -8.07 -8.13
N PHE A 147 -7.83 -7.30 -7.12
CA PHE A 147 -8.42 -6.00 -6.84
C PHE A 147 -8.15 -5.01 -7.97
N ALA A 148 -6.90 -4.94 -8.44
CA ALA A 148 -6.51 -4.08 -9.54
C ALA A 148 -7.30 -4.41 -10.82
N ALA A 149 -7.48 -5.71 -11.11
CA ALA A 149 -8.27 -6.19 -12.23
C ALA A 149 -9.79 -5.95 -12.09
N GLY A 150 -10.29 -5.69 -10.87
CA GLY A 150 -11.72 -5.56 -10.61
C GLY A 150 -12.44 -6.91 -10.52
N GLU A 151 -11.70 -7.97 -10.21
CA GLU A 151 -12.17 -9.35 -10.12
C GLU A 151 -12.64 -9.72 -8.71
N LEU A 152 -12.47 -8.82 -7.73
CA LEU A 152 -12.96 -8.99 -6.37
C LEU A 152 -14.46 -8.64 -6.31
N HIS A 153 -15.29 -9.68 -6.27
CA HIS A 153 -16.73 -9.58 -5.97
C HIS A 153 -16.98 -9.97 -4.50
N PRO A 154 -17.99 -9.40 -3.82
CA PRO A 154 -18.33 -9.75 -2.43
C PRO A 154 -18.41 -11.25 -2.13
N ASP A 155 -18.85 -12.05 -3.11
CA ASP A 155 -19.02 -13.50 -2.99
C ASP A 155 -17.72 -14.31 -3.15
N HIS A 156 -16.64 -13.70 -3.67
CA HIS A 156 -15.35 -14.36 -3.91
C HIS A 156 -14.46 -14.42 -2.66
N TRP A 157 -14.82 -13.67 -1.60
CA TRP A 157 -13.98 -13.43 -0.43
C TRP A 157 -13.91 -14.58 0.56
N VAL A 158 -15.04 -15.24 0.81
CA VAL A 158 -15.10 -16.35 1.78
C VAL A 158 -14.20 -17.50 1.30
N GLY A 159 -14.19 -17.78 -0.01
CA GLY A 159 -13.37 -18.85 -0.58
C GLY A 159 -11.85 -18.60 -0.51
N VAL A 160 -11.39 -17.36 -0.76
CA VAL A 160 -9.94 -17.06 -0.81
C VAL A 160 -9.30 -17.07 0.58
N ILE A 161 -10.01 -16.63 1.62
CA ILE A 161 -9.50 -16.67 3.00
C ILE A 161 -9.52 -18.12 3.53
N GLU A 162 -10.53 -18.92 3.16
CA GLU A 162 -10.63 -20.34 3.52
C GLU A 162 -9.55 -21.21 2.84
N GLU A 163 -9.23 -20.96 1.57
CA GLU A 163 -8.15 -21.67 0.86
C GLU A 163 -6.75 -21.34 1.39
N MET A 164 -6.54 -20.15 1.96
CA MET A 164 -5.25 -19.72 2.48
C MET A 164 -4.95 -20.18 3.92
N THR A 165 -5.90 -20.89 4.54
CA THR A 165 -5.78 -21.41 5.91
C THR A 165 -5.52 -22.94 5.95
N LEU A 166 -5.39 -23.59 4.78
CA LEU A 166 -5.15 -25.04 4.64
C LEU A 166 -3.71 -25.38 4.22
#